data_AF-A0A1D2QQ00-F1
#
_entry.id   AF-A0A1D2QQ00-F1
#
_cell.length_a   1.000
_cell.length_b   1.000
_cell.length_c   1.000
_cell.angle_alpha   90.00
_cell.angle_beta   90.00
_cell.angle_gamma   90.00
#
_symmetry.space_group_name_H-M   'P 1'
#
loop_
_entity.id
_entity.type
_entity.pdbx_description
1 polymer ?
#
loop_
_entity_poly.entity_id
_entity_poly.type
_entity_poly.pdbx_seq_one_letter_code
_entity_poly.pdbx_strand_id
1 'polypeptide(L)'
;MNLTFSQDEHRSFSRAAKAENEKMKVTTYIKQLALAGLEQQAHIPEDIKAELKTLRFAIHNIANNVNQMAHYSNTVRNMTMSDENNLLQYLKQLDEVIQSYTEGRILAGGQGGDDH
;
A
#
# COMPACT_ATOMS: atom_id res chain seq x y z
N MET A 1 -2.25 -14.51 31.08
CA MET A 1 -2.68 -13.09 30.93
C MET A 1 -4.08 -13.12 30.35
N ASN A 2 -5.03 -12.46 30.99
CA ASN A 2 -6.42 -12.39 30.53
C ASN A 2 -6.68 -10.97 30.02
N LEU A 3 -7.13 -10.84 28.78
CA LEU A 3 -7.61 -9.60 28.21
C LEU A 3 -9.13 -9.63 28.24
N THR A 4 -9.73 -8.56 28.75
CA THR A 4 -11.18 -8.43 28.87
C THR A 4 -11.67 -7.47 27.79
N PHE A 5 -12.64 -7.91 27.00
CA PHE A 5 -13.30 -7.09 25.99
C PHE A 5 -14.78 -7.03 26.28
N SER A 6 -15.39 -5.89 26.03
CA SER A 6 -16.84 -5.80 25.85
C SER A 6 -17.29 -6.66 24.66
N GLN A 7 -18.59 -6.95 24.60
CA GLN A 7 -19.13 -7.76 23.51
C GLN A 7 -18.92 -7.10 22.14
N ASP A 8 -19.01 -5.77 22.07
CA ASP A 8 -18.85 -5.01 20.83
C ASP A 8 -17.39 -4.93 20.38
N GLU A 9 -16.45 -4.74 21.32
CA GLU A 9 -15.01 -4.82 21.02
C GLU A 9 -14.66 -6.21 20.48
N HIS A 10 -15.11 -7.28 21.13
CA HIS A 10 -14.87 -8.63 20.67
C HIS A 10 -15.46 -8.89 19.28
N ARG A 11 -16.67 -8.38 18.98
CA ARG A 11 -17.28 -8.48 17.64
C ARG A 11 -16.47 -7.72 16.59
N SER A 12 -15.96 -6.54 16.92
CA SER A 12 -15.12 -5.74 16.01
C SER A 12 -13.80 -6.45 15.71
N PHE A 13 -13.10 -6.95 16.73
CA PHE A 13 -11.89 -7.76 16.52
C PHE A 13 -12.17 -9.07 15.77
N SER A 14 -13.32 -9.71 15.99
CA SER A 14 -13.72 -10.90 15.22
C SER A 14 -13.97 -10.59 13.76
N ARG A 15 -14.52 -9.42 13.43
CA ARG A 15 -14.69 -8.98 12.04
C ARG A 15 -13.33 -8.70 11.39
N ALA A 16 -12.46 -7.95 12.06
CA ALA A 16 -11.12 -7.63 11.56
C ALA A 16 -10.26 -8.90 11.35
N ALA A 17 -10.29 -9.85 12.30
CA ALA A 17 -9.56 -11.11 12.17
C ALA A 17 -10.02 -11.92 10.95
N LYS A 18 -11.33 -12.00 10.70
CA LYS A 18 -11.89 -12.70 9.53
C LYS A 18 -11.57 -12.01 8.20
N ALA A 19 -11.45 -10.68 8.21
CA ALA A 19 -11.07 -9.91 7.03
C ALA A 19 -9.64 -10.22 6.58
N GLU A 20 -8.72 -10.45 7.52
CA GLU A 20 -7.35 -10.91 7.19
C GLU A 20 -7.32 -12.38 6.78
N ASN A 21 -8.04 -13.24 7.50
CA ASN A 21 -8.16 -14.66 7.16
C ASN A 21 -9.43 -15.24 7.78
N GLU A 22 -10.29 -15.82 6.95
CA GLU A 22 -11.62 -16.33 7.33
C GLU A 22 -11.59 -17.28 8.55
N LYS A 23 -10.51 -18.05 8.71
CA LYS A 23 -10.33 -19.03 9.79
C LYS A 23 -9.56 -18.49 11.00
N MET A 24 -9.17 -17.22 10.99
CA MET A 24 -8.35 -16.65 12.06
C MET A 24 -9.15 -16.44 13.34
N LYS A 25 -8.57 -16.87 14.46
CA LYS A 25 -9.10 -16.65 15.79
C LYS A 25 -8.77 -15.23 16.26
N VAL A 26 -9.70 -14.59 16.96
CA VAL A 26 -9.52 -13.26 17.59
C VAL A 26 -8.27 -13.22 18.45
N THR A 27 -8.00 -14.28 19.24
CA THR A 27 -6.83 -14.35 20.11
C THR A 27 -5.51 -14.36 19.33
N THR A 28 -5.46 -15.03 18.18
CA THR A 28 -4.30 -15.03 17.29
C THR A 28 -4.06 -13.64 16.71
N TYR A 29 -5.13 -13.00 16.22
CA TYR A 29 -5.08 -11.66 15.66
C TYR A 29 -4.58 -10.62 16.66
N ILE A 30 -5.16 -10.62 17.88
CA ILE A 30 -4.76 -9.70 18.95
C ILE A 30 -3.31 -9.96 19.39
N LYS A 31 -2.87 -11.23 19.44
CA LYS A 31 -1.48 -11.56 19.73
C LYS A 31 -0.53 -10.99 18.67
N GLN A 32 -0.88 -11.07 17.40
CA GLN A 32 -0.07 -10.50 16.31
C GLN A 32 0.01 -8.98 16.41
N LEU A 33 -1.12 -8.31 16.62
CA LEU A 33 -1.17 -6.86 16.84
C LEU A 33 -0.30 -6.43 18.04
N ALA A 34 -0.40 -7.15 19.16
CA ALA A 34 0.38 -6.83 20.36
C ALA A 34 1.89 -7.03 20.14
N LEU A 35 2.29 -8.07 19.40
CA LEU A 35 3.69 -8.31 19.05
C LEU A 35 4.21 -7.25 18.06
N ALA A 36 3.42 -6.88 17.05
CA ALA A 36 3.78 -5.82 16.10
C ALA A 36 3.98 -4.48 16.82
N GLY A 37 3.07 -4.13 17.74
CA GLY A 37 3.19 -2.95 18.60
C GLY A 37 4.43 -2.98 19.49
N LEU A 38 4.81 -4.15 20.01
CA LEU A 38 6.03 -4.32 20.81
C LEU A 38 7.30 -4.12 19.97
N GLU A 39 7.31 -4.61 18.73
CA GLU A 39 8.44 -4.50 17.81
C GLU A 39 8.54 -3.12 17.13
N GLN A 40 7.65 -2.18 17.46
CA GLN A 40 7.47 -0.89 16.76
C GLN A 40 7.29 -1.06 15.24
N GLN A 41 6.85 -2.24 14.80
CA GLN A 41 6.53 -2.51 13.42
C GLN A 41 5.05 -2.25 13.20
N ALA A 42 4.72 -1.46 12.19
CA ALA A 42 3.34 -1.34 11.75
C ALA A 42 2.84 -2.74 11.38
N HIS A 43 1.74 -3.19 11.98
CA HIS A 43 1.01 -4.33 11.45
C HIS A 43 0.39 -3.89 10.14
N ILE A 44 1.00 -4.30 9.03
CA ILE A 44 0.52 -4.00 7.68
C ILE A 44 -0.33 -5.18 7.23
N PRO A 45 -1.65 -4.99 7.04
CA PRO A 45 -2.53 -5.99 6.45
C PRO A 45 -1.97 -6.54 5.12
N GLU A 46 -2.19 -7.83 4.84
CA GLU A 46 -1.57 -8.50 3.70
C GLU A 46 -2.05 -7.96 2.33
N ASP A 47 -3.27 -7.40 2.25
CA ASP A 47 -3.77 -6.67 1.09
C ASP A 47 -2.94 -5.39 0.82
N ILE A 48 -2.69 -4.57 1.86
CA ILE A 48 -1.83 -3.38 1.77
C ILE A 48 -0.40 -3.79 1.36
N LYS A 49 0.11 -4.88 1.91
CA LYS A 49 1.46 -5.37 1.59
C LYS A 49 1.60 -5.79 0.13
N ALA A 50 0.56 -6.41 -0.43
CA ALA A 50 0.52 -6.76 -1.86
C ALA A 50 0.46 -5.51 -2.75
N GLU A 51 -0.30 -4.49 -2.35
CA GLU A 51 -0.36 -3.19 -3.05
C GLU A 51 0.97 -2.45 -2.98
N LEU A 52 1.62 -2.37 -1.82
CA LEU A 52 2.95 -1.76 -1.65
C LEU A 52 4.01 -2.46 -2.50
N LYS A 53 3.92 -3.79 -2.62
CA LYS A 53 4.78 -4.56 -3.52
C LYS A 53 4.54 -4.17 -4.98
N THR A 54 3.29 -3.96 -5.38
CA THR A 54 2.90 -3.53 -6.72
C THR A 54 3.42 -2.13 -7.03
N LEU A 55 3.23 -1.18 -6.11
CA LEU A 55 3.78 0.18 -6.21
C LEU A 55 5.30 0.17 -6.35
N ARG A 56 5.99 -0.63 -5.54
CA ARG A 56 7.46 -0.80 -5.63
C ARG A 56 7.90 -1.27 -7.01
N PHE A 57 7.18 -2.21 -7.62
CA PHE A 57 7.49 -2.68 -8.97
C PHE A 57 7.25 -1.61 -10.03
N ALA A 58 6.16 -0.84 -9.93
CA ALA A 58 5.90 0.27 -10.83
C ALA A 58 7.04 1.30 -10.80
N ILE A 59 7.48 1.69 -9.59
CA ILE A 59 8.62 2.60 -9.40
C ILE A 59 9.91 2.02 -10.02
N HIS A 60 10.18 0.73 -9.81
CA HIS A 60 11.36 0.07 -10.40
C HIS A 60 11.33 0.08 -11.93
N ASN A 61 10.17 -0.17 -12.53
CA ASN A 61 10.02 -0.13 -13.99
C ASN A 61 10.29 1.28 -14.53
N ILE A 62 9.78 2.31 -13.85
CA ILE A 62 10.04 3.70 -14.23
C ILE A 62 11.53 4.02 -14.13
N ALA A 63 12.18 3.65 -13.03
CA ALA A 63 13.61 3.86 -12.84
C ALA A 63 14.44 3.15 -13.93
N ASN A 64 14.06 1.94 -14.31
CA ASN A 64 14.69 1.20 -15.40
C ASN A 64 14.50 1.90 -16.75
N ASN A 65 13.29 2.39 -17.05
CA ASN A 65 12.99 3.09 -18.28
C ASN A 65 13.75 4.43 -18.37
N VAL A 66 13.79 5.19 -17.26
CA VAL A 66 14.59 6.43 -17.15
C VAL A 66 16.08 6.14 -17.35
N ASN A 67 16.61 5.08 -16.74
CA ASN A 67 18.01 4.67 -16.95
C ASN A 67 18.29 4.30 -18.40
N GLN A 68 17.37 3.59 -19.07
CA GLN A 68 17.51 3.24 -20.49
C GLN A 68 17.51 4.49 -21.36
N MET A 69 16.62 5.45 -21.11
CA MET A 69 16.59 6.73 -21.84
C MET A 69 17.83 7.58 -21.58
N ALA A 70 18.33 7.63 -20.34
CA ALA A 70 19.57 8.32 -20.01
C ALA A 70 20.78 7.67 -20.71
N HIS A 71 20.84 6.34 -20.73
CA HIS A 71 21.87 5.60 -21.45
C HIS A 71 21.76 5.82 -22.97
N TYR A 72 20.55 5.76 -23.53
CA TYR A 72 20.30 6.01 -24.95
C TYR A 72 20.63 7.44 -25.34
N SER A 73 20.19 8.44 -24.56
CA SER A 73 20.51 9.87 -24.74
C SER A 73 22.01 10.13 -24.68
N ASN A 74 22.73 9.54 -23.72
CA ASN A 74 24.18 9.63 -23.64
C ASN A 74 24.89 8.93 -24.81
N THR A 75 24.31 7.84 -25.33
CA THR A 75 24.89 7.07 -26.46
C THR A 75 24.57 7.70 -27.82
N VAL A 76 23.43 8.38 -27.97
CA VAL A 76 22.88 8.91 -29.23
C VAL A 76 22.96 10.45 -29.32
N ARG A 77 23.43 11.14 -28.26
CA ARG A 77 23.59 12.60 -28.13
C ARG A 77 22.34 13.48 -28.25
N ASN A 78 21.21 12.98 -28.74
CA ASN A 78 19.94 13.71 -28.80
C ASN A 78 18.78 12.80 -28.37
N MET A 79 18.02 13.19 -27.34
CA MET A 79 16.71 12.57 -27.04
C MET A 79 15.75 12.81 -28.20
N THR A 80 15.04 11.77 -28.63
CA THR A 80 14.00 11.91 -29.65
C THR A 80 12.66 12.27 -29.00
N MET A 81 11.73 12.90 -29.75
CA MET A 81 10.35 13.13 -29.27
C MET A 81 9.64 11.83 -28.84
N SER A 82 10.06 10.67 -29.36
CA SER A 82 9.51 9.37 -28.94
C SER A 82 9.94 9.00 -27.52
N ASP A 83 11.17 9.36 -27.13
CA ASP A 83 11.70 9.07 -25.79
C ASP A 83 10.98 9.93 -24.74
N GLU A 84 10.75 11.21 -25.04
CA GLU A 84 9.97 12.11 -24.16
C GLU A 84 8.53 11.64 -23.97
N ASN A 85 7.85 11.23 -25.04
CA ASN A 85 6.48 10.72 -24.95
C ASN A 85 6.38 9.44 -24.10
N ASN A 86 7.35 8.54 -24.21
CA ASN A 86 7.41 7.33 -23.39
C ASN A 86 7.59 7.69 -21.90
N LEU A 87 8.47 8.62 -21.57
CA LEU A 87 8.64 9.11 -20.20
C LEU A 87 7.35 9.70 -19.63
N LEU A 88 6.68 10.57 -20.39
CA LEU A 88 5.42 11.19 -19.99
C LEU A 88 4.32 10.15 -19.76
N GLN A 89 4.26 9.11 -20.59
CA GLN A 89 3.32 8.01 -20.41
C GLN A 89 3.56 7.23 -19.11
N TYR A 90 4.83 6.96 -18.78
CA TYR A 90 5.18 6.29 -17.52
C TYR A 90 4.89 7.15 -16.29
N LEU A 91 5.14 8.46 -16.37
CA LEU A 91 4.79 9.40 -15.29
C LEU A 91 3.27 9.46 -15.08
N LYS A 92 2.49 9.45 -16.15
CA LYS A 92 1.02 9.41 -16.08
C LYS A 92 0.52 8.12 -15.43
N GLN A 93 1.08 6.97 -15.79
CA GLN A 93 0.73 5.68 -15.16
C GLN A 93 1.05 5.66 -13.66
N LEU A 94 2.14 6.31 -13.25
CA LEU A 94 2.46 6.45 -11.82
C LEU A 94 1.44 7.32 -11.08
N ASP A 95 1.07 8.46 -11.67
CA ASP A 95 0.10 9.39 -11.10
C ASP A 95 -1.26 8.71 -10.92
N GLU A 96 -1.73 7.95 -11.92
CA GLU A 96 -2.96 7.17 -11.84
C GLU A 96 -2.93 6.13 -10.69
N VAL A 97 -1.79 5.45 -10.49
CA VAL A 97 -1.64 4.47 -9.40
C VAL A 97 -1.61 5.15 -8.03
N ILE A 98 -0.90 6.28 -7.90
CA ILE A 98 -0.84 7.05 -6.64
C ILE A 98 -2.21 7.66 -6.32
N GLN A 99 -2.91 8.19 -7.31
CA GLN A 99 -4.23 8.78 -7.16
C GLN A 99 -5.26 7.72 -6.75
N SER A 100 -5.27 6.57 -7.44
CA SER A 100 -6.14 5.43 -7.08
C SER A 100 -5.93 4.98 -5.62
N TYR A 101 -4.70 5.04 -5.12
CA TYR A 101 -4.39 4.68 -3.74
C TYR A 101 -4.83 5.76 -2.73
N THR A 102 -4.50 7.02 -3.02
CA THR A 102 -4.82 8.17 -2.15
C THR A 102 -6.34 8.37 -2.04
N GLU A 103 -7.04 8.35 -3.16
CA GLU A 103 -8.48 8.60 -3.22
C GLU A 103 -9.29 7.37 -2.76
N GLY A 104 -8.83 6.16 -3.08
CA GLY A 104 -9.55 4.93 -2.76
C GLY A 104 -9.54 4.56 -1.27
N ARG A 105 -8.51 4.93 -0.52
CA ARG A 105 -8.31 4.44 0.87
C ARG A 105 -7.91 5.50 1.90
N ILE A 106 -7.11 6.52 1.54
CA ILE A 106 -6.71 7.57 2.51
C ILE A 106 -7.88 8.52 2.78
N LEU A 107 -8.60 8.96 1.76
CA LEU A 107 -9.75 9.87 1.92
C LEU A 107 -11.01 9.16 2.45
N ALA A 108 -11.25 7.90 2.06
CA ALA A 108 -12.38 7.11 2.55
C ALA A 108 -12.21 6.64 4.01
N GLY A 109 -10.97 6.48 4.49
CA GLY A 109 -10.67 6.17 5.90
C GLY A 109 -10.76 7.36 6.85
N GLY A 110 -10.89 8.59 6.33
CA GLY A 110 -10.93 9.83 7.12
C GLY A 110 -12.34 10.31 7.54
N GLN A 111 -13.42 9.69 7.05
CA GLN A 111 -14.81 10.10 7.36
C GLN A 111 -15.46 9.34 8.52
N GLY A 112 -14.69 8.63 9.35
CA GLY A 112 -15.21 7.88 10.50
C GLY A 112 -15.08 8.59 11.86
N GLY A 113 -14.75 9.90 11.88
CA GLY A 113 -14.22 10.55 13.08
C GLY A 113 -14.90 11.85 13.53
N ASP A 114 -16.01 12.27 12.94
CA ASP A 114 -16.79 13.42 13.41
C ASP A 114 -18.27 13.14 13.19
N ASP A 115 -18.93 12.54 14.18
CA ASP A 115 -20.35 12.72 14.42
C ASP A 115 -20.58 12.73 15.94
N HIS A 116 -21.34 13.74 16.34
CA HIS A 116 -21.58 14.28 17.69
C HIS A 116 -21.89 13.31 18.83
#